data_AF-A0A2T5I4P3-F1
#
_entry.id   AF-A0A2T5I4P3-F1
#
_cell.length_a   1.000
_cell.length_b   1.000
_cell.length_c   1.000
_cell.angle_alpha   90.00
_cell.angle_beta   90.00
_cell.angle_gamma   90.00
#
_symmetry.space_group_name_H-M   'P 1'
#
loop_
_entity.id
_entity.type
_entity.pdbx_description
1 polymer ?
#
loop_
_entity_poly.entity_id
_entity_poly.type
_entity_poly.pdbx_seq_one_letter_code
_entity_poly.pdbx_strand_id
1 'polypeptide(L)'
;MPFDLQSVQIAIAAVIGFLTILGIIFGWLGKTWNWVSSLFRKKPLVGVIDIPSKTMVLIPASRANALWWHMGSMGGQPAMQIVGDLNITNISQYHVVVMGAKLRKPKAIGHAMVRAHDSNMYDSKHHIPQGSISDLRFDFFIQPPVREAGKPFKADVAIIDQFGNEHWLKGLDFPYN
;
A
#
# COMPACT_ATOMS: atom_id res chain seq x y z
N MET A 1 0.49 -23.12 68.28
CA MET A 1 0.85 -21.70 68.53
C MET A 1 -0.32 -20.86 68.06
N PRO A 2 -1.04 -20.15 68.95
CA PRO A 2 -2.12 -19.28 68.53
C PRO A 2 -1.54 -18.10 67.73
N PHE A 3 -2.08 -17.85 66.55
CA PHE A 3 -1.73 -16.66 65.78
C PHE A 3 -2.20 -15.43 66.57
N ASP A 4 -1.27 -14.51 66.85
CA ASP A 4 -1.60 -13.23 67.46
C ASP A 4 -2.36 -12.38 66.44
N LEU A 5 -3.66 -12.22 66.68
CA LEU A 5 -4.59 -11.49 65.81
C LEU A 5 -4.12 -10.05 65.57
N GLN A 6 -3.45 -9.45 66.55
CA GLN A 6 -2.95 -8.08 66.48
C GLN A 6 -1.78 -7.97 65.48
N SER A 7 -0.86 -8.94 65.51
CA SER A 7 0.24 -9.03 64.54
C SER A 7 -0.26 -9.20 63.09
N VAL A 8 -1.34 -9.97 62.88
CA VAL A 8 -1.97 -10.13 61.56
C VAL A 8 -2.62 -8.83 61.08
N GLN A 9 -3.32 -8.11 61.97
CA GLN A 9 -3.95 -6.81 61.63
C GLN A 9 -2.90 -5.75 61.24
N ILE A 10 -1.77 -5.68 61.96
CA ILE A 10 -0.68 -4.76 61.66
C ILE A 10 -0.05 -5.09 60.30
N ALA A 11 0.17 -6.37 60.00
CA ALA A 11 0.72 -6.80 58.72
C ALA A 11 -0.20 -6.44 57.54
N ILE A 12 -1.52 -6.64 57.68
CA ILE A 12 -2.50 -6.28 56.65
C ILE A 12 -2.52 -4.76 56.43
N ALA A 13 -2.53 -3.97 57.50
CA ALA A 13 -2.52 -2.51 57.41
C ALA A 13 -1.24 -2.00 56.71
N ALA A 14 -0.08 -2.58 57.01
CA ALA A 14 1.19 -2.23 56.37
C ALA A 14 1.19 -2.55 54.87
N VAL A 15 0.67 -3.72 54.47
CA VAL A 15 0.56 -4.11 53.05
C VAL A 15 -0.39 -3.18 52.29
N ILE A 16 -1.55 -2.85 52.86
CA ILE A 16 -2.51 -1.92 52.23
C ILE A 16 -1.88 -0.53 52.08
N GLY A 17 -1.21 -0.03 53.13
CA GLY A 17 -0.52 1.26 53.08
C GLY A 17 0.55 1.31 51.98
N PHE A 18 1.37 0.26 51.89
CA PHE A 18 2.41 0.14 50.87
C PHE A 18 1.84 0.10 49.44
N LEU A 19 0.80 -0.69 49.20
CA LEU A 19 0.13 -0.78 47.89
C LEU A 19 -0.51 0.55 47.48
N THR A 20 -1.07 1.29 48.44
CA THR A 20 -1.69 2.60 48.18
C THR A 20 -0.63 3.62 47.75
N ILE A 21 0.52 3.65 48.44
CA ILE A 21 1.65 4.51 48.08
C ILE A 21 2.19 4.18 46.69
N LEU A 22 2.38 2.88 46.38
CA LEU A 22 2.80 2.43 45.06
C LEU A 22 1.81 2.86 43.97
N GLY A 23 0.51 2.69 44.19
CA GLY A 23 -0.53 3.11 43.25
C GLY A 23 -0.50 4.60 42.94
N ILE A 24 -0.25 5.44 43.95
CA ILE A 24 -0.13 6.90 43.78
C ILE A 24 1.13 7.24 42.97
N ILE A 25 2.27 6.61 43.28
CA ILE A 25 3.55 6.83 42.57
C ILE A 25 3.41 6.42 41.09
N PHE A 26 2.92 5.21 40.81
CA PHE A 26 2.73 4.74 39.44
C PHE A 26 1.69 5.55 38.67
N GLY A 27 0.62 5.98 39.33
CA GLY A 27 -0.38 6.86 38.74
C GLY A 27 0.19 8.22 38.34
N TRP A 28 1.08 8.78 39.16
CA TRP A 28 1.80 10.02 38.84
C TRP A 28 2.77 9.81 37.67
N LEU A 29 3.63 8.79 37.74
CA LEU A 29 4.59 8.46 36.68
C LEU A 29 3.92 8.25 35.31
N GLY A 30 2.78 7.56 35.28
CA GLY A 30 2.01 7.38 34.05
C GLY A 30 1.48 8.70 33.47
N LYS A 31 1.00 9.61 34.32
CA LYS A 31 0.55 10.95 33.90
C LYS A 31 1.70 11.80 33.40
N THR A 32 2.85 11.81 34.09
CA THR A 32 4.03 12.55 33.62
C THR A 32 4.55 11.97 32.31
N TRP A 33 4.59 10.65 32.15
CA TRP A 33 5.00 10.01 30.90
C TRP A 33 4.07 10.37 29.74
N ASN A 34 2.75 10.33 29.95
CA ASN A 34 1.79 10.73 28.94
C ASN A 34 1.96 12.21 28.55
N TRP A 35 2.17 13.09 29.53
CA TRP A 35 2.45 14.51 29.27
C TRP A 35 3.75 14.72 28.49
N VAL A 36 4.85 14.09 28.91
CA VAL A 36 6.15 14.16 28.20
C VAL A 36 6.01 13.61 26.78
N SER A 37 5.37 12.46 26.60
CA SER A 37 5.13 11.88 25.27
C SER A 37 4.28 12.79 24.38
N SER A 38 3.37 13.58 24.97
CA SER A 38 2.55 14.56 24.25
C SER A 38 3.36 15.76 23.75
N LEU A 39 4.45 16.14 24.44
CA LEU A 39 5.37 17.18 23.98
C LEU A 39 6.19 16.75 22.75
N PHE A 40 6.44 15.44 22.63
CA PHE A 40 7.12 14.85 21.48
C PHE A 40 6.18 14.45 20.34
N ARG A 41 4.86 14.45 20.56
CA ARG A 41 3.87 14.32 19.49
C ARG A 41 3.87 15.61 18.67
N LYS A 42 4.55 15.56 17.52
CA LYS A 42 4.47 16.62 16.51
C LYS A 42 2.98 16.86 16.20
N LYS A 43 2.48 18.06 16.54
CA LYS A 43 1.16 18.49 16.07
C LYS A 43 1.17 18.46 14.54
N PRO A 44 0.16 17.89 13.88
CA PRO A 44 0.09 17.97 12.42
C PRO A 44 0.12 19.45 12.04
N LEU A 45 1.07 19.82 11.18
CA LEU A 45 1.18 21.18 10.67
C LEU A 45 -0.14 21.47 9.94
N VAL A 46 -0.90 22.43 10.45
CA VAL A 46 -2.16 22.87 9.85
C VAL A 46 -1.87 23.31 8.42
N GLY A 47 -2.46 22.63 7.44
CA GLY A 47 -2.27 22.89 6.00
C GLY A 47 -1.27 21.98 5.28
N VAL A 48 -0.58 21.06 5.97
CA VAL A 48 0.17 19.99 5.30
C VAL A 48 -0.80 18.86 4.95
N ILE A 49 -1.03 18.65 3.66
CA ILE A 49 -1.78 17.48 3.17
C ILE A 49 -0.98 16.24 3.59
N ASP A 50 -1.60 15.39 4.40
CA ASP A 50 -1.02 14.10 4.77
C ASP A 50 -1.06 13.18 3.54
N ILE A 51 0.08 13.02 2.88
CA ILE A 51 0.18 12.20 1.67
C ILE A 51 0.27 10.74 2.11
N PRO A 52 -0.74 9.91 1.82
CA PRO A 52 -0.72 8.51 2.19
C PRO A 52 0.38 7.79 1.42
N SER A 53 1.20 7.00 2.11
CA SER A 53 2.25 6.17 1.50
C SER A 53 1.70 4.98 0.72
N LYS A 54 0.44 4.60 0.98
CA LYS A 54 -0.26 3.52 0.29
C LYS A 54 -1.71 3.93 0.03
N THR A 55 -2.08 3.98 -1.24
CA THR A 55 -3.41 4.44 -1.68
C THR A 55 -4.26 3.35 -2.29
N MET A 56 -3.64 2.29 -2.80
CA MET A 56 -4.33 1.25 -3.54
C MET A 56 -3.82 -0.15 -3.21
N VAL A 57 -4.66 -1.13 -3.52
CA VAL A 57 -4.31 -2.55 -3.59
C VAL A 57 -4.56 -3.02 -5.01
N LEU A 58 -3.61 -3.79 -5.56
CA LEU A 58 -3.64 -4.26 -6.94
C LEU A 58 -3.64 -5.78 -6.95
N ILE A 59 -4.51 -6.38 -7.76
CA ILE A 59 -4.52 -7.82 -8.02
C ILE A 59 -4.69 -8.07 -9.52
N PRO A 60 -4.02 -9.06 -10.12
CA PRO A 60 -4.31 -9.46 -11.49
C PRO A 60 -5.79 -9.81 -11.68
N ALA A 61 -6.38 -9.40 -12.80
CA ALA A 61 -7.74 -9.79 -13.14
C ALA A 61 -7.83 -11.32 -13.28
N SER A 62 -8.94 -11.93 -12.85
CA SER A 62 -9.09 -13.40 -12.76
C SER A 62 -9.30 -14.13 -14.10
N ARG A 63 -8.87 -13.55 -15.23
CA ARG A 63 -9.02 -14.13 -16.57
C ARG A 63 -7.69 -14.65 -17.11
N ALA A 64 -7.73 -15.70 -17.92
CA ALA A 64 -6.53 -16.40 -18.42
C ALA A 64 -5.53 -15.46 -19.15
N ASN A 65 -6.04 -14.47 -19.89
CA ASN A 65 -5.22 -13.50 -20.64
C ASN A 65 -5.14 -12.14 -19.96
N ALA A 66 -5.24 -12.08 -18.63
CA ALA A 66 -5.10 -10.83 -17.89
C ALA A 66 -3.67 -10.27 -18.02
N LEU A 67 -2.66 -11.13 -18.07
CA LEU A 67 -1.27 -10.75 -18.25
C LEU A 67 -0.76 -11.47 -19.50
N TRP A 68 -0.11 -10.74 -20.41
CA TRP A 68 0.51 -11.34 -21.58
C TRP A 68 1.58 -10.41 -22.15
N TRP A 69 2.43 -10.96 -23.01
CA TRP A 69 3.30 -10.17 -23.86
C TRP A 69 3.35 -10.76 -25.26
N HIS A 70 3.64 -9.94 -26.26
CA HIS A 70 3.77 -10.39 -27.64
C HIS A 70 4.83 -9.58 -28.39
N MET A 71 5.29 -10.11 -29.52
CA MET A 71 6.11 -9.37 -30.47
C MET A 71 5.27 -8.45 -31.34
N GLY A 72 5.54 -7.16 -31.28
CA GLY A 72 5.00 -6.15 -32.19
C GLY A 72 6.09 -5.46 -33.00
N SER A 73 5.70 -4.34 -33.62
CA SER A 73 6.61 -3.45 -34.32
C SER A 73 6.32 -1.99 -33.97
N MET A 74 7.37 -1.20 -33.74
CA MET A 74 7.27 0.25 -33.53
C MET A 74 8.23 0.95 -34.52
N GLY A 75 7.69 1.84 -35.35
CA GLY A 75 8.50 2.51 -36.39
C GLY A 75 9.18 1.54 -37.37
N GLY A 76 8.53 0.41 -37.68
CA GLY A 76 9.08 -0.64 -38.57
C GLY A 76 10.16 -1.53 -37.94
N GLN A 77 10.49 -1.33 -36.66
CA GLN A 77 11.46 -2.13 -35.94
C GLN A 77 10.76 -3.09 -34.95
N PRO A 78 11.32 -4.27 -34.68
CA PRO A 78 10.76 -5.19 -33.68
C PRO A 78 10.65 -4.53 -32.30
N ALA A 79 9.50 -4.69 -31.65
CA ALA A 79 9.24 -4.17 -30.31
C ALA A 79 8.47 -5.21 -29.50
N MET A 80 8.75 -5.30 -28.20
CA MET A 80 8.03 -6.18 -27.29
C MET A 80 6.89 -5.39 -26.63
N GLN A 81 5.66 -5.85 -26.77
CA GLN A 81 4.51 -5.28 -26.07
C GLN A 81 4.20 -6.15 -24.84
N ILE A 82 4.13 -5.52 -23.67
CA ILE A 82 3.72 -6.17 -22.41
C ILE A 82 2.41 -5.53 -22.00
N VAL A 83 1.41 -6.34 -21.65
CA VAL A 83 0.09 -5.86 -21.24
C VAL A 83 -0.33 -6.57 -19.96
N GLY A 84 -0.98 -5.83 -19.07
CA GLY A 84 -1.62 -6.41 -17.91
C GLY A 84 -2.93 -5.73 -17.55
N ASP A 85 -3.90 -6.54 -17.13
CA ASP A 85 -5.18 -6.13 -16.59
C ASP A 85 -5.21 -6.49 -15.10
N LEU A 86 -5.54 -5.49 -14.29
CA LEU A 86 -5.60 -5.57 -12.84
C LEU A 86 -6.99 -5.14 -12.36
N ASN A 87 -7.44 -5.71 -11.25
CA ASN A 87 -8.44 -5.07 -10.41
C ASN A 87 -7.71 -4.20 -9.38
N ILE A 88 -8.14 -2.95 -9.27
CA ILE A 88 -7.56 -1.98 -8.35
C ILE A 88 -8.61 -1.58 -7.30
N THR A 89 -8.23 -1.63 -6.03
CA THR A 89 -9.06 -1.15 -4.91
C THR A 89 -8.43 0.09 -4.31
N ASN A 90 -9.16 1.20 -4.26
CA ASN A 90 -8.71 2.40 -3.56
C ASN A 90 -8.96 2.25 -2.05
N ILE A 91 -7.87 2.22 -1.27
CA ILE A 91 -7.89 2.10 0.19
C ILE A 91 -7.57 3.42 0.92
N SER A 92 -7.36 4.51 0.17
CA SER A 92 -7.13 5.84 0.73
C SER A 92 -8.43 6.58 1.01
N GLN A 93 -8.32 7.69 1.76
CA GLN A 93 -9.41 8.66 1.94
C GLN A 93 -9.57 9.63 0.75
N TYR A 94 -8.73 9.52 -0.27
CA TYR A 94 -8.72 10.43 -1.43
C TYR A 94 -9.25 9.72 -2.66
N HIS A 95 -9.76 10.48 -3.63
CA HIS A 95 -9.99 9.95 -4.97
C HIS A 95 -8.64 9.72 -5.63
N VAL A 96 -8.38 8.50 -6.09
CA VAL A 96 -7.09 8.12 -6.66
C VAL A 96 -7.13 8.25 -8.17
N VAL A 97 -6.07 8.79 -8.76
CA VAL A 97 -5.86 8.84 -10.21
C VAL A 97 -4.57 8.09 -10.52
N VAL A 98 -4.62 7.26 -11.56
CA VAL A 98 -3.47 6.48 -12.01
C VAL A 98 -2.72 7.28 -13.08
N MET A 99 -1.46 7.61 -12.79
CA MET A 99 -0.64 8.46 -13.65
C MET A 99 0.19 7.68 -14.67
N GLY A 100 0.40 6.38 -14.44
CA GLY A 100 1.16 5.53 -15.35
C GLY A 100 1.63 4.23 -14.73
N ALA A 101 2.48 3.52 -15.46
CA ALA A 101 3.12 2.29 -15.00
C ALA A 101 4.64 2.35 -15.17
N LYS A 102 5.35 1.57 -14.36
CA LYS A 102 6.81 1.46 -14.40
C LYS A 102 7.23 0.01 -14.35
N LEU A 103 8.10 -0.37 -15.28
CA LEU A 103 8.71 -1.69 -15.34
C LEU A 103 10.09 -1.62 -14.68
N ARG A 104 10.40 -2.57 -13.78
CA ARG A 104 11.69 -2.59 -13.09
C ARG A 104 12.83 -3.05 -14.00
N LYS A 105 12.60 -4.12 -14.76
CA LYS A 105 13.57 -4.73 -15.68
C LYS A 105 12.82 -5.29 -16.91
N PRO A 106 13.16 -4.85 -18.13
CA PRO A 106 13.98 -3.67 -18.42
C PRO A 106 13.34 -2.41 -17.84
N LYS A 107 14.14 -1.39 -17.55
CA LYS A 107 13.61 -0.14 -16.98
C LYS A 107 12.82 0.57 -18.07
N ALA A 108 11.50 0.70 -17.87
CA ALA A 108 10.61 1.37 -18.81
C ALA A 108 9.48 2.10 -18.08
N ILE A 109 8.96 3.13 -18.72
CA ILE A 109 7.72 3.81 -18.33
C ILE A 109 6.66 3.39 -19.34
N GLY A 110 5.50 3.02 -18.83
CA GLY A 110 4.37 2.55 -19.61
C GLY A 110 3.12 3.35 -19.29
N HIS A 111 2.07 3.07 -20.06
CA HIS A 111 0.77 3.66 -19.84
C HIS A 111 0.01 2.83 -18.81
N ALA A 112 -0.85 3.49 -18.05
CA ALA A 112 -1.86 2.84 -17.25
C ALA A 112 -3.15 3.65 -17.37
N MET A 113 -4.26 2.96 -17.52
CA MET A 113 -5.57 3.54 -17.74
C MET A 113 -6.58 2.80 -16.88
N VAL A 114 -7.54 3.54 -16.35
CA VAL A 114 -8.60 3.03 -15.49
C VAL A 114 -9.91 3.07 -16.25
N ARG A 115 -10.69 2.01 -16.13
CA ARG A 115 -12.04 1.96 -16.71
C ARG A 115 -12.98 2.89 -15.94
N ALA A 116 -13.79 3.66 -16.65
CA ALA A 116 -14.86 4.44 -16.04
C ALA A 116 -15.88 3.52 -15.35
N HIS A 117 -16.53 4.01 -14.30
CA HIS A 117 -17.55 3.25 -13.57
C HIS A 117 -18.84 3.06 -14.40
N ASP A 118 -19.15 4.01 -15.28
CA ASP A 118 -20.40 4.08 -16.04
C ASP A 118 -20.24 3.71 -17.53
N SER A 119 -19.02 3.39 -17.97
CA SER A 119 -18.75 3.03 -19.36
C SER A 119 -17.62 2.00 -19.51
N ASN A 120 -17.45 1.50 -20.72
CA ASN A 120 -16.36 0.58 -21.07
C ASN A 120 -15.09 1.32 -21.52
N MET A 121 -15.01 2.63 -21.27
CA MET A 121 -13.88 3.46 -21.69
C MET A 121 -12.77 3.45 -20.65
N TYR A 122 -11.54 3.30 -21.13
CA TYR A 122 -10.32 3.41 -20.34
C TYR A 122 -9.69 4.79 -20.56
N ASP A 123 -9.32 5.47 -19.49
CA ASP A 123 -8.61 6.77 -19.53
C ASP A 123 -7.67 6.86 -18.32
N SER A 124 -6.58 7.61 -18.44
CA SER A 124 -5.67 7.93 -17.33
C SER A 124 -6.25 8.97 -16.36
N LYS A 125 -7.30 9.70 -16.78
CA LYS A 125 -7.94 10.75 -15.97
C LYS A 125 -9.10 10.27 -15.12
N HIS A 126 -9.51 9.01 -15.23
CA HIS A 126 -10.59 8.49 -14.40
C HIS A 126 -10.16 8.37 -12.94
N HIS A 127 -11.01 8.92 -12.07
CA HIS A 127 -10.86 8.81 -10.63
C HIS A 127 -11.40 7.47 -10.15
N ILE A 128 -10.70 6.86 -9.20
CA ILE A 128 -11.17 5.72 -8.42
C ILE A 128 -11.68 6.29 -7.10
N PRO A 129 -13.00 6.30 -6.84
CA PRO A 129 -13.54 6.81 -5.59
C PRO A 129 -13.02 6.03 -4.38
N GLN A 130 -13.05 6.65 -3.20
CA GLN A 130 -12.65 6.00 -1.95
C GLN A 130 -13.42 4.68 -1.76
N GLY A 131 -12.70 3.61 -1.38
CA GLY A 131 -13.28 2.29 -1.09
C GLY A 131 -13.80 1.54 -2.31
N SER A 132 -13.72 2.12 -3.51
CA SER A 132 -14.23 1.51 -4.73
C SER A 132 -13.19 0.62 -5.41
N ILE A 133 -13.69 -0.30 -6.24
CA ILE A 133 -12.91 -1.18 -7.09
C ILE A 133 -13.10 -0.75 -8.55
N SER A 134 -12.04 -0.76 -9.35
CA SER A 134 -12.10 -0.53 -10.79
C SER A 134 -11.22 -1.51 -11.56
N ASP A 135 -11.43 -1.59 -12.87
CA ASP A 135 -10.55 -2.29 -13.80
C ASP A 135 -9.43 -1.32 -14.23
N LEU A 136 -8.19 -1.80 -14.24
CA LEU A 136 -7.02 -1.08 -14.68
C LEU A 136 -6.30 -1.88 -15.75
N ARG A 137 -5.92 -1.23 -16.85
CA ARG A 137 -5.05 -1.81 -17.86
C ARG A 137 -3.76 -1.03 -17.96
N PHE A 138 -2.64 -1.72 -18.04
CA PHE A 138 -1.34 -1.12 -18.30
C PHE A 138 -0.68 -1.77 -19.53
N ASP A 139 0.19 -1.00 -20.18
CA ASP A 139 1.00 -1.49 -21.28
C ASP A 139 2.39 -0.87 -21.30
N PHE A 140 3.34 -1.62 -21.85
CA PHE A 140 4.69 -1.18 -22.15
C PHE A 140 5.06 -1.56 -23.57
N PHE A 141 5.81 -0.68 -24.25
CA PHE A 141 6.52 -1.00 -25.48
C PHE A 141 8.02 -0.94 -25.23
N ILE A 142 8.72 -2.04 -25.47
CA ILE A 142 10.16 -2.17 -25.26
C ILE A 142 10.86 -2.38 -26.61
N GLN A 143 11.80 -1.50 -26.94
CA GLN A 143 12.62 -1.58 -28.14
C GLN A 143 14.10 -1.31 -27.80
N PRO A 144 15.04 -2.22 -28.12
CA PRO A 144 14.83 -3.52 -28.73
C PRO A 144 14.14 -4.54 -27.79
N PRO A 145 13.54 -5.61 -28.32
CA PRO A 145 12.96 -6.67 -27.51
C PRO A 145 14.01 -7.32 -26.62
N VAL A 146 13.66 -7.55 -25.36
CA VAL A 146 14.57 -8.18 -24.37
C VAL A 146 14.29 -9.67 -24.16
N ARG A 147 13.29 -10.20 -24.87
CA ARG A 147 12.84 -11.58 -24.76
C ARG A 147 12.54 -12.14 -26.15
N GLU A 148 12.85 -13.42 -26.35
CA GLU A 148 12.53 -14.14 -27.58
C GLU A 148 11.07 -14.61 -27.58
N ALA A 149 10.45 -14.61 -28.77
CA ALA A 149 9.09 -15.10 -28.95
C ALA A 149 8.91 -16.53 -28.43
N GLY A 150 7.71 -16.82 -27.89
CA GLY A 150 7.38 -18.13 -27.31
C GLY A 150 7.94 -18.40 -25.91
N LYS A 151 8.84 -17.56 -25.38
CA LYS A 151 9.35 -17.71 -24.00
C LYS A 151 8.48 -16.90 -23.01
N PRO A 152 8.22 -17.39 -21.78
CA PRO A 152 7.55 -16.57 -20.76
C PRO A 152 8.44 -15.40 -20.34
N PHE A 153 7.83 -14.28 -19.99
CA PHE A 153 8.50 -13.10 -19.44
C PHE A 153 8.05 -12.88 -18.00
N LYS A 154 9.02 -12.69 -17.08
CA LYS A 154 8.73 -12.38 -15.67
C LYS A 154 9.23 -10.98 -15.35
N ALA A 155 8.41 -10.17 -14.69
CA ALA A 155 8.81 -8.82 -14.29
C ALA A 155 8.09 -8.29 -13.06
N ASP A 156 8.67 -7.23 -12.49
CA ASP A 156 8.04 -6.39 -11.48
C ASP A 156 7.49 -5.12 -12.14
N VAL A 157 6.24 -4.81 -11.84
CA VAL A 157 5.51 -3.65 -12.38
C VAL A 157 5.03 -2.79 -11.21
N ALA A 158 5.21 -1.48 -11.29
CA ALA A 158 4.56 -0.52 -10.41
C ALA A 158 3.47 0.23 -11.16
N ILE A 159 2.35 0.46 -10.48
CA ILE A 159 1.36 1.47 -10.87
C ILE A 159 1.67 2.73 -10.05
N ILE A 160 1.65 3.88 -10.72
CA ILE A 160 1.98 5.18 -10.12
C ILE A 160 0.69 5.97 -9.91
N ASP A 161 0.47 6.47 -8.70
CA ASP A 161 -0.67 7.35 -8.39
C ASP A 161 -0.32 8.84 -8.53
N GLN A 162 -1.31 9.72 -8.36
CA GLN A 162 -1.12 11.17 -8.46
C GLN A 162 -0.20 11.77 -7.39
N PHE A 163 0.08 11.03 -6.32
CA PHE A 163 0.97 11.46 -5.25
C PHE A 163 2.41 10.99 -5.49
N GLY A 164 2.66 10.24 -6.57
CA GLY A 164 3.95 9.68 -6.90
C GLY A 164 4.29 8.38 -6.15
N ASN A 165 3.32 7.78 -5.46
CA ASN A 165 3.55 6.48 -4.83
C ASN A 165 3.64 5.38 -5.90
N GLU A 166 4.62 4.49 -5.73
CA GLU A 166 4.79 3.32 -6.60
C GLU A 166 4.23 2.06 -5.94
N HIS A 167 3.14 1.52 -6.50
CA HIS A 167 2.48 0.33 -6.00
C HIS A 167 3.01 -0.90 -6.74
N TRP A 168 4.05 -1.52 -6.18
CA TRP A 168 4.78 -2.62 -6.81
C TRP A 168 4.07 -3.98 -6.71
N LEU A 169 3.79 -4.57 -7.86
CA LEU A 169 3.49 -5.99 -8.06
C LEU A 169 4.79 -6.70 -8.47
N LYS A 170 5.16 -7.75 -7.74
CA LYS A 170 6.42 -8.47 -7.93
C LYS A 170 6.21 -9.82 -8.56
N GLY A 171 7.14 -10.22 -9.43
CA GLY A 171 7.18 -11.57 -10.01
C GLY A 171 5.96 -11.90 -10.87
N LEU A 172 5.41 -10.93 -11.58
CA LEU A 172 4.31 -11.17 -12.51
C LEU A 172 4.79 -12.02 -13.69
N ASP A 173 4.02 -13.05 -14.01
CA ASP A 173 4.23 -13.96 -15.13
C ASP A 173 3.41 -13.49 -16.34
N PHE A 174 4.11 -13.18 -17.43
CA PHE A 174 3.52 -12.81 -18.71
C PHE A 174 3.79 -13.96 -19.71
N PRO A 175 2.79 -14.79 -20.05
CA PRO A 175 2.90 -15.74 -21.15
C PRO A 175 3.00 -15.01 -22.51
N TYR A 176 3.65 -15.67 -23.47
CA TYR A 176 3.64 -15.22 -24.86
C TYR A 176 2.27 -15.54 -25.49
N ASN A 177 1.61 -14.56 -26.09
CA ASN A 177 0.28 -14.72 -26.70
C ASN A 177 0.24 -14.08 -28.07
#